data_AF-A0A8C3UWM3-F1
#
_entry.id   AF-A0A8C3UWM3-F1
#
_cell.length_a   1.000
_cell.length_b   1.000
_cell.length_c   1.000
_cell.angle_alpha   90.00
_cell.angle_beta   90.00
_cell.angle_gamma   90.00
#
_symmetry.space_group_name_H-M   'P 1'
#
loop_
_entity.id
_entity.type
_entity.pdbx_description
1 polymer ?
#
loop_
_entity_poly.entity_id
_entity_poly.type
_entity_poly.pdbx_seq_one_letter_code
_entity_poly.pdbx_strand_id
1 'polypeptide(L)'
;MYHEVKDGNVLTVDDVKHVLRSEYPHADVQSILDVHSEYDEGRKAGATFHKKSGLGALPQALFNGVPFPREEMDAAELETLILQRIFDASGFFQRAVFMGLLDDHVNAVDFLMDQNNVVPRINPSILGAERRYIHFRSTSVPFHVEDFSTFSFLDSQDKSAVISDNMKYLTKKDALYAVTVWIIADFDKPAGRQLLSNALKSLKTSSHTRVGILNNPSSKIKEDNTTIARGILAAFLTQNNNSLKSFLSKLIKEETAKSLAAGTKIVKFLIPGMDGNTFEKKYNTLGLDLIKTHKMFCQEVLKLLPGQMAVISNGRVLGPLDENEFQAEDFNLLEKITYSTSAEKIKALIKEMGNTSKRINI
;
A
#
# COMPACT_ATOMS: atom_id res chain seq x y z
N MET A 1 -22.44 1.63 -29.49
CA MET A 1 -21.61 0.78 -28.59
C MET A 1 -22.27 0.57 -27.23
N TYR A 2 -22.13 1.45 -26.23
CA TYR A 2 -22.79 1.22 -24.92
C TYR A 2 -24.33 1.26 -24.97
N HIS A 3 -24.91 1.96 -25.95
CA HIS A 3 -26.36 1.98 -26.18
C HIS A 3 -26.94 0.67 -26.77
N GLU A 4 -26.09 -0.24 -27.27
CA GLU A 4 -26.52 -1.53 -27.83
C GLU A 4 -26.54 -2.64 -26.76
N VAL A 5 -25.98 -2.38 -25.59
CA VAL A 5 -25.91 -3.33 -24.48
C VAL A 5 -27.15 -3.19 -23.61
N LYS A 6 -27.84 -4.31 -23.34
CA LYS A 6 -29.00 -4.33 -22.43
C LYS A 6 -28.58 -3.97 -21.00
N ASP A 7 -29.46 -3.29 -20.28
CA ASP A 7 -29.23 -2.91 -18.88
C ASP A 7 -28.80 -4.12 -18.03
N GLY A 8 -27.68 -3.97 -17.32
CA GLY A 8 -27.08 -5.01 -16.48
C GLY A 8 -26.10 -5.96 -17.19
N ASN A 9 -25.97 -5.90 -18.52
CA ASN A 9 -24.95 -6.67 -19.24
C ASN A 9 -23.63 -5.88 -19.34
N VAL A 10 -22.51 -6.61 -19.30
CA VAL A 10 -21.17 -6.04 -19.49
C VAL A 10 -20.85 -6.03 -20.98
N LEU A 11 -20.27 -4.93 -21.47
CA LEU A 11 -19.78 -4.81 -22.84
C LEU A 11 -18.81 -5.96 -23.17
N THR A 12 -19.14 -6.75 -24.20
CA THR A 12 -18.32 -7.89 -24.62
C THR A 12 -17.47 -7.56 -25.86
N VAL A 13 -16.46 -8.40 -26.12
CA VAL A 13 -15.64 -8.29 -27.34
C VAL A 13 -16.48 -8.49 -28.60
N ASP A 14 -17.54 -9.30 -28.53
CA ASP A 14 -18.41 -9.53 -29.68
C ASP A 14 -19.28 -8.30 -30.00
N ASP A 15 -19.72 -7.55 -28.97
CA ASP A 15 -20.38 -6.25 -29.15
C ASP A 15 -19.43 -5.25 -29.83
N VAL A 16 -18.15 -5.25 -29.43
CA VAL A 16 -17.11 -4.40 -30.06
C VAL A 16 -16.95 -4.75 -31.54
N LYS A 17 -16.86 -6.04 -31.86
CA LYS A 17 -16.76 -6.52 -33.24
C LYS A 17 -18.00 -6.20 -34.06
N HIS A 18 -19.19 -6.30 -33.46
CA HIS A 18 -20.46 -5.98 -34.11
C HIS A 18 -20.50 -4.51 -34.55
N VAL A 19 -20.22 -3.58 -33.62
CA VAL A 19 -20.17 -2.15 -33.90
C VAL A 19 -19.10 -1.81 -34.94
N LEU A 20 -17.91 -2.41 -34.84
CA LEU A 20 -16.83 -2.17 -35.79
C LEU A 20 -17.19 -2.62 -37.21
N ARG A 21 -17.90 -3.75 -37.36
CA ARG A 21 -18.39 -4.23 -38.66
C ARG A 21 -19.53 -3.39 -39.21
N SER A 22 -20.38 -2.85 -38.35
CA SER A 22 -21.50 -2.00 -38.73
C SER A 22 -21.02 -0.64 -39.25
N GLU A 23 -20.13 0.02 -38.49
CA GLU A 23 -19.63 1.35 -38.83
C GLU A 23 -18.55 1.32 -39.93
N TYR A 24 -17.74 0.25 -39.98
CA TYR A 24 -16.66 0.09 -40.96
C TYR A 24 -16.71 -1.27 -41.66
N PRO A 25 -17.64 -1.49 -42.61
CA PRO A 25 -17.82 -2.77 -43.29
C PRO A 25 -16.59 -3.28 -44.07
N HIS A 26 -15.70 -2.37 -44.45
CA HIS A 26 -14.47 -2.69 -45.21
C HIS A 26 -13.23 -2.87 -44.32
N ALA A 27 -13.33 -2.64 -43.02
CA ALA A 27 -12.21 -2.78 -42.11
C ALA A 27 -12.00 -4.25 -41.74
N ASP A 28 -10.75 -4.72 -41.82
CA ASP A 28 -10.41 -6.04 -41.33
C ASP A 28 -10.31 -6.02 -39.79
N VAL A 29 -11.41 -6.44 -39.16
CA VAL A 29 -11.53 -6.56 -37.70
C VAL A 29 -10.42 -7.43 -37.09
N GLN A 30 -9.93 -8.42 -37.83
CA GLN A 30 -8.87 -9.29 -37.33
C GLN A 30 -7.56 -8.52 -37.23
N SER A 31 -7.11 -7.83 -38.28
CA SER A 31 -5.90 -6.99 -38.23
C SER A 31 -5.97 -5.86 -37.19
N ILE A 32 -7.16 -5.36 -36.85
CA ILE A 32 -7.35 -4.31 -35.84
C ILE A 32 -7.27 -4.87 -34.42
N LEU A 33 -7.88 -6.03 -34.14
CA LEU A 33 -7.98 -6.59 -32.79
C LEU A 33 -6.89 -7.62 -32.45
N ASP A 34 -6.06 -8.00 -33.42
CA ASP A 34 -4.97 -8.95 -33.20
C ASP A 34 -3.88 -8.42 -32.25
N VAL A 35 -3.15 -9.34 -31.62
CA VAL A 35 -2.05 -9.05 -30.67
C VAL A 35 -0.87 -8.37 -31.37
N HIS A 36 -0.69 -8.61 -32.67
CA HIS A 36 0.34 -7.97 -33.49
C HIS A 36 -0.15 -6.69 -34.18
N SER A 37 -1.36 -6.23 -33.86
CA SER A 37 -1.91 -5.00 -34.43
C SER A 37 -1.15 -3.77 -33.94
N GLU A 38 -1.05 -2.75 -34.81
CA GLU A 38 -0.54 -1.43 -34.43
C GLU A 38 -1.36 -0.78 -33.31
N TYR A 39 -2.63 -1.15 -33.16
CA TYR A 39 -3.53 -0.65 -32.13
C TYR A 39 -3.38 -1.37 -30.77
N ASP A 40 -2.64 -2.49 -30.71
CA ASP A 40 -2.49 -3.27 -29.48
C ASP A 40 -1.74 -2.51 -28.40
N GLU A 41 -0.78 -1.68 -28.79
CA GLU A 41 -0.06 -0.79 -27.86
C GLU A 41 -1.00 0.21 -27.17
N GLY A 42 -1.96 0.76 -27.89
CA GLY A 42 -3.00 1.63 -27.32
C GLY A 42 -3.90 0.91 -26.32
N ARG A 43 -4.29 -0.34 -26.63
CA ARG A 43 -5.10 -1.17 -25.71
C ARG A 43 -4.33 -1.53 -24.44
N LYS A 44 -3.06 -1.94 -24.58
CA LYS A 44 -2.15 -2.20 -23.45
C LYS A 44 -1.96 -0.96 -22.60
N ALA A 45 -1.77 0.21 -23.22
CA ALA A 45 -1.63 1.48 -22.53
C ALA A 45 -2.91 1.84 -21.76
N GLY A 46 -4.09 1.70 -22.39
CA GLY A 46 -5.38 1.93 -21.73
C GLY A 46 -5.64 1.00 -20.55
N ALA A 47 -5.38 -0.30 -20.72
CA ALA A 47 -5.50 -1.29 -19.64
C ALA A 47 -4.52 -1.00 -18.49
N THR A 48 -3.29 -0.58 -18.82
CA THR A 48 -2.29 -0.18 -17.84
C THR A 48 -2.71 1.10 -17.10
N PHE A 49 -3.24 2.08 -17.81
CA PHE A 49 -3.76 3.33 -17.23
C PHE A 49 -4.90 3.03 -16.25
N HIS A 50 -5.90 2.25 -16.66
CA HIS A 50 -7.03 1.87 -15.81
C HIS A 50 -6.56 1.14 -14.53
N LYS A 51 -5.63 0.20 -14.68
CA LYS A 51 -5.07 -0.54 -13.53
C LYS A 51 -4.28 0.36 -12.58
N LYS A 52 -3.54 1.34 -13.11
CA LYS A 52 -2.75 2.28 -12.31
C LYS A 52 -3.60 3.32 -11.60
N SER A 53 -4.63 3.83 -12.26
CA SER A 53 -5.50 4.90 -11.76
C SER A 53 -6.38 4.46 -10.60
N GLY A 54 -6.74 3.16 -10.51
CA GLY A 54 -7.54 2.64 -9.41
C GLY A 54 -9.00 3.10 -9.43
N LEU A 55 -9.52 3.45 -10.62
CA LEU A 55 -10.87 4.00 -10.82
C LEU A 55 -12.01 3.02 -10.52
N GLY A 56 -11.70 1.80 -10.05
CA GLY A 56 -12.69 0.80 -9.68
C GLY A 56 -13.28 0.09 -10.90
N ALA A 57 -14.56 -0.26 -10.82
CA ALA A 57 -15.30 -0.88 -11.92
C ALA A 57 -15.79 0.18 -12.90
N LEU A 58 -15.82 -0.21 -14.18
CA LEU A 58 -16.29 0.60 -15.30
C LEU A 58 -17.79 0.40 -15.54
N PRO A 59 -18.50 1.37 -16.14
CA PRO A 59 -18.00 2.68 -16.62
C PRO A 59 -17.77 3.66 -15.46
N GLN A 60 -16.77 4.54 -15.61
CA GLN A 60 -16.44 5.58 -14.64
C GLN A 60 -16.12 6.89 -15.37
N ALA A 61 -16.80 7.97 -14.98
CA ALA A 61 -16.52 9.31 -15.46
C ALA A 61 -15.73 10.11 -14.40
N LEU A 62 -14.94 11.07 -14.87
CA LEU A 62 -14.11 11.94 -14.05
C LEU A 62 -14.38 13.40 -14.43
N PHE A 63 -14.54 14.27 -13.43
CA PHE A 63 -14.56 15.72 -13.62
C PHE A 63 -13.35 16.33 -12.92
N ASN A 64 -12.44 16.95 -13.67
CA ASN A 64 -11.21 17.56 -13.13
C ASN A 64 -10.41 16.60 -12.21
N GLY A 65 -10.39 15.30 -12.56
CA GLY A 65 -9.71 14.25 -11.80
C GLY A 65 -10.51 13.63 -10.65
N VAL A 66 -11.72 14.13 -10.36
CA VAL A 66 -12.60 13.58 -9.31
C VAL A 66 -13.61 12.59 -9.92
N PRO A 67 -13.68 11.34 -9.44
CA PRO A 67 -14.64 10.36 -9.96
C PRO A 67 -16.06 10.68 -9.50
N PHE A 68 -17.03 10.47 -10.39
CA PHE A 68 -18.44 10.52 -10.06
C PHE A 68 -18.87 9.29 -9.24
N PRO A 69 -19.73 9.44 -8.22
CA PRO A 69 -20.37 8.31 -7.55
C PRO A 69 -21.20 7.51 -8.56
N ARG A 70 -21.25 6.19 -8.42
CA ARG A 70 -21.97 5.33 -9.38
C ARG A 70 -23.48 5.54 -9.31
N GLU A 71 -23.96 5.85 -8.11
CA GLU A 71 -25.36 6.12 -7.83
C GLU A 71 -25.85 7.35 -8.59
N GLU A 72 -24.94 8.27 -8.94
CA GLU A 72 -25.23 9.57 -9.58
C GLU A 72 -24.84 9.57 -11.08
N MET A 73 -24.64 8.39 -11.69
CA MET A 73 -24.29 8.25 -13.11
C MET A 73 -25.50 8.14 -14.06
N ASP A 74 -26.73 8.37 -13.58
CA ASP A 74 -27.91 8.47 -14.45
C ASP A 74 -27.86 9.74 -15.31
N ALA A 75 -28.35 9.66 -16.55
CA ALA A 75 -28.20 10.72 -17.55
C ALA A 75 -28.85 12.05 -17.13
N ALA A 76 -29.98 12.01 -16.41
CA ALA A 76 -30.68 13.20 -15.94
C ALA A 76 -29.99 13.87 -14.73
N GLU A 77 -29.44 13.05 -13.83
CA GLU A 77 -28.73 13.54 -12.64
C GLU A 77 -27.32 14.04 -12.98
N LEU A 78 -26.66 13.40 -13.94
CA LEU A 78 -25.30 13.73 -14.36
C LEU A 78 -25.18 15.17 -14.89
N GLU A 79 -26.16 15.67 -15.66
CA GLU A 79 -26.14 17.05 -16.16
C GLU A 79 -26.15 18.07 -15.01
N THR A 80 -27.07 17.88 -14.06
CA THR A 80 -27.18 18.75 -12.88
C THR A 80 -25.90 18.70 -12.04
N LEU A 81 -25.34 17.50 -11.86
CA LEU A 81 -24.12 17.30 -11.10
C LEU A 81 -22.90 17.92 -11.78
N ILE A 82 -22.78 17.80 -13.10
CA ILE A 82 -21.70 18.45 -13.87
C ILE A 82 -21.79 19.97 -13.69
N LEU A 83 -22.98 20.56 -13.82
CA LEU A 83 -23.17 22.00 -13.63
C LEU A 83 -22.74 22.43 -12.22
N GLN A 84 -23.17 21.69 -11.19
CA GLN A 84 -22.75 21.95 -9.81
C GLN A 84 -21.22 21.88 -9.66
N ARG A 85 -20.57 20.85 -10.22
CA ARG A 85 -19.11 20.70 -10.17
C ARG A 85 -18.39 21.81 -10.92
N ILE A 86 -18.94 22.32 -12.02
CA ILE A 86 -18.42 23.48 -12.74
C ILE A 86 -18.47 24.73 -11.85
N PHE A 87 -19.60 24.97 -11.16
CA PHE A 87 -19.71 26.11 -10.24
C PHE A 87 -18.71 26.01 -9.09
N ASP A 88 -18.58 24.83 -8.48
CA ASP A 88 -17.63 24.59 -7.39
C ASP A 88 -16.17 24.80 -7.83
N ALA A 89 -15.82 24.29 -9.02
CA ALA A 89 -14.48 24.43 -9.59
C ALA A 89 -14.17 25.87 -10.04
N SER A 90 -15.17 26.62 -10.50
CA SER A 90 -14.99 28.00 -10.97
C SER A 90 -14.43 28.90 -9.87
N GLY A 91 -14.92 28.73 -8.63
CA GLY A 91 -14.41 29.48 -7.48
C GLY A 91 -12.93 29.21 -7.18
N PHE A 92 -12.44 27.99 -7.45
CA PHE A 92 -11.02 27.66 -7.31
C PHE A 92 -10.15 28.41 -8.32
N PHE A 93 -10.52 28.37 -9.61
CA PHE A 93 -9.76 29.07 -10.65
C PHE A 93 -9.83 30.59 -10.52
N GLN A 94 -11.00 31.15 -10.18
CA GLN A 94 -11.15 32.59 -9.94
C GLN A 94 -10.21 33.09 -8.84
N ARG A 95 -10.07 32.35 -7.74
CA ARG A 95 -9.10 32.68 -6.68
C ARG A 95 -7.66 32.56 -7.16
N ALA A 96 -7.33 31.54 -7.95
CA ALA A 96 -5.98 31.36 -8.49
C ALA A 96 -5.57 32.54 -9.39
N VAL A 97 -6.47 33.00 -10.27
CA VAL A 97 -6.25 34.18 -11.11
C VAL A 97 -6.11 35.44 -10.26
N PHE A 98 -7.01 35.64 -9.28
CA PHE A 98 -6.96 36.81 -8.39
C PHE A 98 -5.66 36.90 -7.58
N MET A 99 -5.12 35.76 -7.15
CA MET A 99 -3.84 35.67 -6.43
C MET A 99 -2.61 35.74 -7.35
N GLY A 100 -2.80 35.85 -8.67
CA GLY A 100 -1.71 35.84 -9.65
C GLY A 100 -0.98 34.51 -9.77
N LEU A 101 -1.61 33.40 -9.34
CA LEU A 101 -1.06 32.04 -9.47
C LEU A 101 -1.34 31.43 -10.84
N LEU A 102 -2.38 31.92 -11.53
CA LEU A 102 -2.74 31.53 -12.88
C LEU A 102 -2.77 32.79 -13.76
N ASP A 103 -1.99 32.78 -14.83
CA ASP A 103 -1.90 33.86 -15.82
C ASP A 103 -2.05 33.28 -17.24
N ASP A 104 -1.96 34.16 -18.25
CA ASP A 104 -2.12 33.78 -19.66
C ASP A 104 -1.00 32.87 -20.19
N HIS A 105 0.09 32.68 -19.44
CA HIS A 105 1.23 31.84 -19.81
C HIS A 105 1.14 30.42 -19.21
N VAL A 106 0.22 30.18 -18.27
CA VAL A 106 0.07 28.90 -17.58
C VAL A 106 -1.18 28.16 -18.09
N ASN A 107 -1.01 26.91 -18.50
CA ASN A 107 -2.13 26.05 -18.86
C ASN A 107 -2.95 25.69 -17.60
N ALA A 108 -4.24 26.00 -17.60
CA ALA A 108 -5.13 25.73 -16.47
C ALA A 108 -5.23 24.25 -16.08
N VAL A 109 -5.07 23.33 -17.04
CA VAL A 109 -5.05 21.89 -16.79
C VAL A 109 -3.77 21.48 -16.07
N ASP A 110 -2.62 21.98 -16.52
CA ASP A 110 -1.33 21.70 -15.87
C ASP A 110 -1.32 22.29 -14.45
N PHE A 111 -1.83 23.51 -14.28
CA PHE A 111 -2.02 24.13 -12.97
C PHE A 111 -2.89 23.27 -12.05
N LEU A 112 -3.99 22.71 -12.57
CA LEU A 112 -4.83 21.80 -11.80
C LEU A 112 -4.08 20.52 -11.43
N MET A 113 -3.30 19.95 -12.34
CA MET A 113 -2.54 18.70 -12.11
C MET A 113 -1.37 18.87 -11.14
N ASP A 114 -0.81 20.08 -11.04
CA ASP A 114 0.28 20.42 -10.13
C ASP A 114 -0.17 20.62 -8.67
N GLN A 115 -1.49 20.59 -8.41
CA GLN A 115 -1.99 20.75 -7.04
C GLN A 115 -1.58 19.58 -6.14
N ASN A 116 -1.26 19.89 -4.88
CA ASN A 116 -0.75 18.91 -3.90
C ASN A 116 -1.73 17.75 -3.60
N ASN A 117 -3.02 17.98 -3.80
CA ASN A 117 -4.10 17.00 -3.63
C ASN A 117 -4.31 16.08 -4.84
N VAL A 118 -3.66 16.35 -5.99
CA VAL A 118 -3.74 15.47 -7.16
C VAL A 118 -2.87 14.24 -6.94
N VAL A 119 -3.48 13.08 -7.15
CA VAL A 119 -2.86 11.78 -6.90
C VAL A 119 -2.93 10.91 -8.17
N PRO A 120 -1.86 10.16 -8.48
CA PRO A 120 -1.81 9.32 -9.68
C PRO A 120 -2.66 8.05 -9.57
N ARG A 121 -3.13 7.72 -8.36
CA ARG A 121 -3.95 6.55 -8.05
C ARG A 121 -5.01 6.94 -7.02
N ILE A 122 -6.21 6.42 -7.23
CA ILE A 122 -7.36 6.60 -6.33
C ILE A 122 -7.55 5.29 -5.56
N ASN A 123 -7.47 5.38 -4.24
CA ASN A 123 -7.80 4.28 -3.34
C ASN A 123 -8.69 4.83 -2.21
N PRO A 124 -9.98 4.48 -2.18
CA PRO A 124 -10.92 4.96 -1.17
C PRO A 124 -10.49 4.60 0.26
N SER A 125 -9.88 3.44 0.48
CA SER A 125 -9.39 3.01 1.80
C SER A 125 -8.31 3.96 2.34
N ILE A 126 -7.51 4.58 1.46
CA ILE A 126 -6.48 5.57 1.83
C ILE A 126 -7.05 6.99 1.87
N LEU A 127 -7.84 7.37 0.87
CA LEU A 127 -8.36 8.73 0.70
C LEU A 127 -9.60 9.02 1.57
N GLY A 128 -10.23 7.99 2.12
CA GLY A 128 -11.44 8.07 2.91
C GLY A 128 -11.31 8.97 4.14
N ALA A 129 -12.47 9.54 4.52
CA ALA A 129 -12.59 10.42 5.67
C ALA A 129 -12.44 9.67 7.01
N GLU A 130 -12.85 8.40 7.05
CA GLU A 130 -12.71 7.57 8.25
C GLU A 130 -11.24 7.20 8.48
N ARG A 131 -10.76 7.53 9.67
CA ARG A 131 -9.38 7.27 10.07
C ARG A 131 -9.34 6.69 11.47
N ARG A 132 -8.93 5.43 11.56
CA ARG A 132 -8.65 4.75 12.82
C ARG A 132 -7.15 4.85 13.11
N TYR A 133 -6.79 5.34 14.28
CA TYR A 133 -5.39 5.44 14.72
C TYR A 133 -5.11 4.54 15.91
N ILE A 134 -3.91 3.97 15.96
CA ILE A 134 -3.35 3.38 17.18
C ILE A 134 -2.60 4.45 17.97
N HIS A 135 -2.74 4.39 19.29
CA HIS A 135 -2.10 5.32 20.19
C HIS A 135 -0.73 4.78 20.62
N PHE A 136 0.32 5.52 20.27
CA PHE A 136 1.67 5.27 20.75
C PHE A 136 1.96 6.22 21.92
N ARG A 137 1.58 5.83 23.13
CA ARG A 137 2.06 6.49 24.35
C ARG A 137 3.22 5.69 24.92
N SER A 138 4.23 6.39 25.41
CA SER A 138 5.36 5.77 26.09
C SER A 138 4.88 5.12 27.39
N THR A 139 5.39 3.92 27.67
CA THR A 139 5.10 3.16 28.88
C THR A 139 6.34 3.16 29.76
N SER A 140 6.15 3.03 31.07
CA SER A 140 7.23 2.91 32.04
C SER A 140 7.66 1.46 32.30
N VAL A 141 7.12 0.49 31.56
CA VAL A 141 7.32 -0.94 31.83
C VAL A 141 8.43 -1.49 30.92
N PRO A 142 9.61 -1.86 31.46
CA PRO A 142 10.63 -2.56 30.68
C PRO A 142 10.12 -3.95 30.31
N PHE A 143 10.08 -4.27 29.01
CA PHE A 143 9.45 -5.50 28.52
C PHE A 143 10.25 -6.16 27.39
N HIS A 144 10.25 -7.50 27.36
CA HIS A 144 10.84 -8.34 26.32
C HIS A 144 9.76 -9.05 25.50
N VAL A 145 9.71 -8.82 24.18
CA VAL A 145 8.64 -9.34 23.28
C VAL A 145 8.58 -10.84 23.13
N GLU A 146 9.65 -11.51 23.49
CA GLU A 146 9.70 -12.98 23.51
C GLU A 146 8.91 -13.56 24.71
N ASP A 147 8.52 -12.76 25.73
CA ASP A 147 7.66 -13.20 26.84
C ASP A 147 6.17 -12.94 26.56
N PHE A 148 5.53 -13.92 25.92
CA PHE A 148 4.10 -13.89 25.64
C PHE A 148 3.21 -13.84 26.89
N SER A 149 3.65 -14.45 28.00
CA SER A 149 2.84 -14.56 29.21
C SER A 149 2.58 -13.18 29.80
N THR A 150 3.65 -12.40 30.00
CA THR A 150 3.55 -11.01 30.47
C THR A 150 2.83 -10.12 29.45
N PHE A 151 3.08 -10.30 28.15
CA PHE A 151 2.38 -9.55 27.10
C PHE A 151 0.86 -9.69 27.19
N SER A 152 0.37 -10.88 27.51
CA SER A 152 -1.07 -11.17 27.51
C SER A 152 -1.85 -10.35 28.52
N PHE A 153 -1.24 -10.01 29.65
CA PHE A 153 -1.87 -9.23 30.72
C PHE A 153 -1.82 -7.71 30.51
N LEU A 154 -1.03 -7.23 29.54
CA LEU A 154 -0.94 -5.81 29.23
C LEU A 154 -2.26 -5.28 28.65
N ASP A 155 -2.55 -4.00 28.89
CA ASP A 155 -3.67 -3.35 28.23
C ASP A 155 -3.36 -3.05 26.75
N SER A 156 -4.35 -2.55 26.00
CA SER A 156 -4.18 -2.28 24.57
C SER A 156 -3.16 -1.17 24.27
N GLN A 157 -2.95 -0.23 25.20
CA GLN A 157 -1.99 0.87 25.02
C GLN A 157 -0.57 0.37 25.25
N ASP A 158 -0.36 -0.40 26.33
CA ASP A 158 0.92 -0.99 26.66
C ASP A 158 1.37 -1.99 25.59
N LYS A 159 0.44 -2.79 25.07
CA LYS A 159 0.69 -3.68 23.92
C LYS A 159 1.19 -2.92 22.70
N SER A 160 0.65 -1.72 22.43
CA SER A 160 1.06 -0.89 21.29
C SER A 160 2.47 -0.32 21.44
N ALA A 161 2.82 0.13 22.64
CA ALA A 161 4.15 0.64 22.94
C ALA A 161 5.22 -0.45 22.84
N VAL A 162 4.94 -1.60 23.46
CA VAL A 162 5.81 -2.79 23.42
C VAL A 162 6.14 -3.21 22.00
N ILE A 163 5.12 -3.31 21.13
CA ILE A 163 5.32 -3.69 19.73
C ILE A 163 6.14 -2.61 18.99
N SER A 164 5.85 -1.34 19.23
CA SER A 164 6.57 -0.22 18.61
C SER A 164 8.05 -0.20 18.98
N ASP A 165 8.39 -0.38 20.25
CA ASP A 165 9.76 -0.28 20.77
C ASP A 165 10.66 -1.43 20.29
N ASN A 166 10.06 -2.58 20.02
CA ASN A 166 10.76 -3.78 19.59
C ASN A 166 10.68 -4.02 18.08
N MET A 167 9.94 -3.17 17.36
CA MET A 167 9.82 -3.26 15.90
C MET A 167 11.19 -3.03 15.24
N LYS A 168 11.61 -3.98 14.41
CA LYS A 168 12.74 -3.81 13.51
C LYS A 168 12.25 -3.34 12.15
N TYR A 169 12.91 -2.32 11.62
CA TYR A 169 12.48 -1.67 10.39
C TYR A 169 13.45 -1.96 9.26
N LEU A 170 12.90 -2.34 8.12
CA LEU A 170 13.60 -2.38 6.85
C LEU A 170 13.64 -0.96 6.26
N THR A 171 14.85 -0.49 5.97
CA THR A 171 15.10 0.85 5.43
C THR A 171 15.97 0.80 4.17
N LYS A 172 15.93 1.85 3.33
CA LYS A 172 16.74 1.94 2.11
C LYS A 172 18.11 2.59 2.35
N LYS A 173 18.19 3.53 3.29
CA LYS A 173 19.39 4.30 3.68
C LYS A 173 19.41 4.54 5.20
N ASP A 174 20.49 5.06 5.75
CA ASP A 174 20.46 5.56 7.13
C ASP A 174 20.12 7.05 7.11
N ALA A 175 18.83 7.37 7.19
CA ALA A 175 18.30 8.73 7.14
C ALA A 175 17.09 8.89 8.05
N LEU A 176 16.62 10.13 8.24
CA LEU A 176 15.37 10.42 8.94
C LEU A 176 14.17 9.97 8.07
N TYR A 177 13.42 9.00 8.59
CA TYR A 177 12.23 8.43 7.96
C TYR A 177 10.97 9.13 8.45
N ALA A 178 10.26 9.76 7.52
CA ALA A 178 9.07 10.54 7.80
C ALA A 178 7.81 9.65 7.81
N VAL A 179 7.86 8.51 7.11
CA VAL A 179 6.75 7.56 6.97
C VAL A 179 7.16 6.19 7.51
N THR A 180 6.36 5.68 8.45
CA THR A 180 6.51 4.36 9.07
C THR A 180 5.34 3.49 8.66
N VAL A 181 5.60 2.41 7.94
CA VAL A 181 4.58 1.48 7.48
C VAL A 181 4.74 0.14 8.19
N TRP A 182 3.69 -0.40 8.82
CA TRP A 182 3.68 -1.78 9.29
C TRP A 182 2.78 -2.62 8.38
N ILE A 183 3.30 -3.77 7.94
CA ILE A 183 2.57 -4.74 7.14
C ILE A 183 2.09 -5.86 8.05
N ILE A 184 0.78 -6.08 8.09
CA ILE A 184 0.14 -7.13 8.88
C ILE A 184 -0.46 -8.14 7.93
N ALA A 185 0.03 -9.38 7.96
CA ALA A 185 -0.53 -10.47 7.16
C ALA A 185 -0.12 -11.85 7.68
N ASP A 186 -0.73 -12.89 7.11
CA ASP A 186 -0.23 -14.26 7.16
C ASP A 186 0.75 -14.50 6.01
N PHE A 187 2.07 -14.42 6.28
CA PHE A 187 3.10 -14.57 5.23
C PHE A 187 3.32 -16.03 4.78
N ASP A 188 2.76 -16.99 5.50
CA ASP A 188 2.73 -18.39 5.06
C ASP A 188 1.64 -18.60 3.98
N LYS A 189 0.72 -17.63 3.80
CA LYS A 189 -0.29 -17.61 2.73
C LYS A 189 0.13 -16.77 1.50
N PRO A 190 -0.35 -17.11 0.29
CA PRO A 190 -0.02 -16.37 -0.93
C PRO A 190 -0.37 -14.87 -0.87
N ALA A 191 -1.58 -14.54 -0.39
CA ALA A 191 -2.04 -13.15 -0.30
C ALA A 191 -1.12 -12.28 0.58
N GLY A 192 -0.68 -12.78 1.74
CA GLY A 192 0.23 -12.06 2.62
C GLY A 192 1.63 -11.87 2.03
N ARG A 193 2.14 -12.88 1.31
CA ARG A 193 3.41 -12.74 0.55
C ARG A 193 3.30 -11.71 -0.56
N GLN A 194 2.16 -11.65 -1.23
CA GLN A 194 1.91 -10.67 -2.27
C GLN A 194 1.85 -9.24 -1.72
N LEU A 195 1.18 -9.03 -0.58
CA LEU A 195 1.16 -7.73 0.09
C LEU A 195 2.57 -7.28 0.47
N LEU A 196 3.39 -8.18 1.04
CA LEU A 196 4.78 -7.88 1.37
C LEU A 196 5.63 -7.61 0.11
N SER A 197 5.39 -8.34 -0.98
CA SER A 197 6.05 -8.11 -2.27
C SER A 197 5.76 -6.72 -2.81
N ASN A 198 4.50 -6.28 -2.73
CA ASN A 198 4.08 -4.94 -3.13
C ASN A 198 4.74 -3.85 -2.26
N ALA A 199 4.84 -4.07 -0.95
CA ALA A 199 5.54 -3.16 -0.02
C ALA A 199 7.06 -3.08 -0.31
N LEU A 200 7.71 -4.20 -0.67
CA LEU A 200 9.12 -4.22 -1.01
C LEU A 200 9.40 -3.54 -2.36
N LYS A 201 8.46 -3.62 -3.32
CA LYS A 201 8.54 -2.90 -4.59
C LYS A 201 8.48 -1.39 -4.38
N SER A 202 7.53 -0.90 -3.58
CA SER A 202 7.43 0.54 -3.26
C SER A 202 8.65 1.04 -2.47
N LEU A 203 9.24 0.22 -1.60
CA LEU A 203 10.47 0.56 -0.89
C LEU A 203 11.70 0.68 -1.82
N LYS A 204 11.65 0.18 -3.07
CA LYS A 204 12.73 0.42 -4.05
C LYS A 204 12.70 1.85 -4.58
N THR A 205 11.53 2.42 -4.78
CA THR A 205 11.35 3.78 -5.31
C THR A 205 11.40 4.82 -4.19
N SER A 206 10.81 4.52 -3.03
CA SER A 206 10.74 5.42 -1.87
C SER A 206 12.12 5.79 -1.28
N SER A 207 12.20 7.00 -0.71
CA SER A 207 13.33 7.50 0.08
C SER A 207 12.99 7.88 1.52
N HIS A 208 11.71 7.90 1.90
CA HIS A 208 11.25 8.40 3.20
C HIS A 208 10.44 7.40 4.00
N THR A 209 10.32 6.16 3.50
CA THR A 209 9.58 5.09 4.15
C THR A 209 10.49 4.06 4.82
N ARG A 210 10.09 3.63 6.03
CA ARG A 210 10.59 2.45 6.73
C ARG A 210 9.46 1.43 6.92
N VAL A 211 9.77 0.15 6.77
CA VAL A 211 8.76 -0.93 6.79
C VAL A 211 9.01 -1.88 7.95
N GLY A 212 8.02 -2.07 8.81
CA GLY A 212 7.94 -3.09 9.85
C GLY A 212 6.97 -4.21 9.47
N ILE A 213 7.09 -5.37 10.11
CA ILE A 213 6.29 -6.55 9.80
C ILE A 213 5.67 -7.14 11.06
N LEU A 214 4.38 -7.45 11.01
CA LEU A 214 3.64 -8.19 12.04
C LEU A 214 2.96 -9.41 11.43
N ASN A 215 3.02 -10.53 12.14
CA ASN A 215 2.45 -11.79 11.70
C ASN A 215 1.03 -11.93 12.25
N ASN A 216 0.05 -12.14 11.37
CA ASN A 216 -1.33 -12.47 11.76
C ASN A 216 -1.76 -13.82 11.16
N PRO A 217 -1.23 -14.96 11.65
CA PRO A 217 -1.49 -16.26 11.05
C PRO A 217 -2.95 -16.69 11.19
N SER A 218 -3.52 -17.14 10.07
CA SER A 218 -4.89 -17.67 9.94
C SER A 218 -5.08 -18.97 10.73
N SER A 219 -4.06 -19.83 10.72
CA SER A 219 -4.10 -21.15 11.35
C SER A 219 -3.54 -21.15 12.79
N LYS A 220 -3.67 -22.28 13.49
CA LYS A 220 -3.05 -22.46 14.82
C LYS A 220 -1.54 -22.40 14.67
N ILE A 221 -0.87 -21.58 15.48
CA ILE A 221 0.59 -21.39 15.39
C ILE A 221 1.30 -22.68 15.75
N LYS A 222 2.04 -23.25 14.80
CA LYS A 222 2.88 -24.44 14.95
C LYS A 222 4.15 -24.26 14.13
N GLU A 223 5.19 -25.03 14.42
CA GLU A 223 6.46 -24.89 13.71
C GLU A 223 6.38 -25.25 12.22
N ASP A 224 5.54 -26.23 11.87
CA ASP A 224 5.33 -26.71 10.50
C ASP A 224 4.64 -25.68 9.60
N ASN A 225 3.78 -24.83 10.16
CA ASN A 225 2.97 -23.89 9.39
C ASN A 225 3.39 -22.41 9.50
N THR A 226 4.45 -22.10 10.24
CA THR A 226 5.02 -20.74 10.34
C THR A 226 6.45 -20.66 9.83
N THR A 227 6.81 -21.45 8.81
CA THR A 227 8.19 -21.52 8.30
C THR A 227 8.63 -20.20 7.67
N ILE A 228 7.74 -19.56 6.89
CA ILE A 228 8.04 -18.29 6.23
C ILE A 228 8.01 -17.17 7.26
N ALA A 229 7.01 -17.10 8.13
CA ALA A 229 6.95 -16.11 9.20
C ALA A 229 8.19 -16.15 10.11
N ARG A 230 8.65 -17.34 10.53
CA ARG A 230 9.90 -17.49 11.31
C ARG A 230 11.12 -17.06 10.51
N GLY A 231 11.17 -17.39 9.22
CA GLY A 231 12.26 -17.01 8.32
C GLY A 231 12.40 -15.50 8.18
N ILE A 232 11.26 -14.80 8.05
CA ILE A 232 11.20 -13.34 8.01
C ILE A 232 11.71 -12.77 9.33
N LEU A 233 11.17 -13.20 10.47
CA LEU A 233 11.55 -12.69 11.78
C LEU A 233 13.04 -12.91 12.08
N ALA A 234 13.55 -14.12 11.81
CA ALA A 234 14.98 -14.42 11.96
C ALA A 234 15.84 -13.50 11.09
N ALA A 235 15.41 -13.22 9.85
CA ALA A 235 16.15 -12.31 8.98
C ALA A 235 16.19 -10.88 9.54
N PHE A 236 15.08 -10.37 10.08
CA PHE A 236 15.04 -9.04 10.73
C PHE A 236 15.95 -8.93 11.95
N LEU A 237 16.22 -10.04 12.64
CA LEU A 237 17.05 -10.07 13.84
C LEU A 237 18.54 -10.27 13.56
N THR A 238 18.91 -10.90 12.43
CA THR A 238 20.30 -11.28 12.17
C THR A 238 20.95 -10.57 10.97
N GLN A 239 20.18 -9.96 10.07
CA GLN A 239 20.70 -9.42 8.81
C GLN A 239 20.70 -7.89 8.77
N ASN A 240 21.64 -7.32 8.01
CA ASN A 240 21.61 -5.90 7.65
C ASN A 240 20.52 -5.60 6.60
N ASN A 241 20.16 -4.33 6.41
CA ASN A 241 19.08 -3.92 5.51
C ASN A 241 19.25 -4.39 4.04
N ASN A 242 20.47 -4.40 3.51
CA ASN A 242 20.73 -4.79 2.12
C ASN A 242 20.51 -6.30 1.90
N SER A 243 21.08 -7.12 2.78
CA SER A 243 20.89 -8.57 2.78
C SER A 243 19.46 -8.95 3.12
N LEU A 244 18.83 -8.25 4.10
CA LEU A 244 17.44 -8.46 4.49
C LEU A 244 16.49 -8.25 3.31
N LYS A 245 16.57 -7.10 2.60
CA LYS A 245 15.69 -6.81 1.46
C LYS A 245 15.78 -7.88 0.37
N SER A 246 16.99 -8.29 0.05
CA SER A 246 17.27 -9.26 -1.01
C SER A 246 16.79 -10.66 -0.60
N PHE A 247 16.98 -11.03 0.67
CA PHE A 247 16.50 -12.30 1.22
C PHE A 247 14.97 -12.35 1.28
N LEU A 248 14.31 -11.32 1.79
CA LEU A 248 12.84 -11.23 1.81
C LEU A 248 12.27 -11.34 0.39
N SER A 249 12.88 -10.66 -0.59
CA SER A 249 12.46 -10.74 -2.00
C SER A 249 12.56 -12.16 -2.58
N LYS A 250 13.47 -12.99 -2.08
CA LYS A 250 13.60 -14.40 -2.46
C LYS A 250 12.60 -15.27 -1.70
N LEU A 251 12.44 -15.04 -0.39
CA LEU A 251 11.60 -15.83 0.49
C LEU A 251 10.10 -15.73 0.14
N ILE A 252 9.63 -14.57 -0.30
CA ILE A 252 8.22 -14.35 -0.66
C ILE A 252 7.81 -14.93 -2.02
N LYS A 253 8.76 -15.41 -2.83
CA LYS A 253 8.45 -16.02 -4.13
C LYS A 253 7.65 -17.30 -3.95
N GLU A 254 6.67 -17.53 -4.82
CA GLU A 254 5.86 -18.75 -4.77
C GLU A 254 6.68 -20.03 -4.91
N GLU A 255 7.69 -20.02 -5.79
CA GLU A 255 8.59 -21.16 -5.98
C GLU A 255 9.34 -21.53 -4.69
N THR A 256 9.77 -20.51 -3.93
CA THR A 256 10.46 -20.70 -2.65
C THR A 256 9.48 -21.23 -1.60
N ALA A 257 8.28 -20.66 -1.52
CA ALA A 257 7.24 -21.15 -0.62
C ALA A 257 6.85 -22.62 -0.90
N LYS A 258 6.69 -23.00 -2.18
CA LYS A 258 6.42 -24.39 -2.60
C LYS A 258 7.57 -25.33 -2.21
N SER A 259 8.81 -24.90 -2.42
CA SER A 259 10.00 -25.69 -2.06
C SER A 259 10.15 -25.88 -0.55
N LEU A 260 9.86 -24.84 0.25
CA LEU A 260 9.84 -24.91 1.70
C LEU A 260 8.73 -25.85 2.19
N ALA A 261 7.54 -25.78 1.60
CA ALA A 261 6.44 -26.69 1.90
C ALA A 261 6.78 -28.16 1.55
N ALA A 262 7.60 -28.39 0.53
CA ALA A 262 8.13 -29.71 0.16
C ALA A 262 9.26 -30.22 1.08
N GLY A 263 9.60 -29.50 2.16
CA GLY A 263 10.60 -29.92 3.14
C GLY A 263 12.04 -29.44 2.85
N THR A 264 12.22 -28.51 1.90
CA THR A 264 13.52 -27.91 1.65
C THR A 264 13.95 -27.06 2.85
N LYS A 265 15.19 -27.24 3.35
CA LYS A 265 15.71 -26.40 4.44
C LYS A 265 15.84 -24.94 4.00
N ILE A 266 15.43 -24.02 4.87
CA ILE A 266 15.47 -22.56 4.61
C ILE A 266 16.86 -22.04 4.28
N VAL A 267 17.91 -22.67 4.82
CA VAL A 267 19.31 -22.31 4.58
C VAL A 267 19.74 -22.42 3.12
N LYS A 268 19.07 -23.25 2.30
CA LYS A 268 19.34 -23.31 0.85
C LYS A 268 18.95 -22.03 0.11
N PHE A 269 18.09 -21.20 0.71
CA PHE A 269 17.65 -19.95 0.14
C PHE A 269 18.48 -18.75 0.59
N LEU A 270 19.51 -18.95 1.42
CA LEU A 270 20.46 -17.89 1.76
C LEU A 270 21.05 -17.25 0.49
N ILE A 271 21.41 -15.98 0.61
CA ILE A 271 22.03 -15.21 -0.45
C ILE A 271 23.46 -14.82 -0.06
N PRO A 272 24.35 -14.57 -1.03
CA PRO A 272 25.70 -14.09 -0.74
C PRO A 272 25.69 -12.83 0.12
N GLY A 273 26.52 -12.78 1.15
CA GLY A 273 26.59 -11.65 2.09
C GLY A 273 25.66 -11.74 3.31
N MET A 274 24.96 -12.86 3.50
CA MET A 274 24.29 -13.18 4.77
C MET A 274 25.22 -13.95 5.70
N ASP A 275 25.10 -13.68 7.00
CA ASP A 275 25.60 -14.60 8.01
C ASP A 275 24.62 -15.78 8.13
N GLY A 276 24.92 -16.86 7.40
CA GLY A 276 24.11 -18.07 7.38
C GLY A 276 24.08 -18.81 8.71
N ASN A 277 25.20 -18.82 9.44
CA ASN A 277 25.32 -19.54 10.71
C ASN A 277 24.48 -18.87 11.80
N THR A 278 24.60 -17.54 11.93
CA THR A 278 23.80 -16.78 12.89
C THR A 278 22.31 -16.82 12.54
N PHE A 279 21.98 -16.75 11.25
CA PHE A 279 20.61 -16.90 10.78
C PHE A 279 20.02 -18.27 11.12
N GLU A 280 20.71 -19.36 10.77
CA GLU A 280 20.23 -20.72 11.04
C GLU A 280 20.06 -20.96 12.54
N LYS A 281 21.02 -20.51 13.35
CA LYS A 281 20.93 -20.59 14.80
C LYS A 281 19.69 -19.84 15.30
N LYS A 282 19.50 -18.58 14.91
CA LYS A 282 18.33 -17.79 15.38
C LYS A 282 17.02 -18.34 14.82
N TYR A 283 16.98 -18.85 13.59
CA TYR A 283 15.77 -19.47 13.01
C TYR A 283 15.33 -20.71 13.80
N ASN A 284 16.29 -21.56 14.20
CA ASN A 284 16.01 -22.77 14.97
C ASN A 284 15.70 -22.49 16.44
N THR A 285 16.21 -21.39 17.02
CA THR A 285 15.95 -21.01 18.41
C THR A 285 14.79 -20.02 18.57
N LEU A 286 14.28 -19.43 17.48
CA LEU A 286 13.17 -18.49 17.54
C LEU A 286 11.90 -19.22 17.95
N GLY A 287 11.50 -19.00 19.21
CA GLY A 287 10.26 -19.52 19.74
C GLY A 287 9.03 -18.98 19.01
N LEU A 288 7.92 -19.70 19.13
CA LEU A 288 6.63 -19.30 18.57
C LEU A 288 5.99 -18.12 19.30
N ASP A 289 6.53 -17.75 20.47
CA ASP A 289 5.95 -16.74 21.36
C ASP A 289 5.94 -15.35 20.72
N LEU A 290 6.97 -14.98 19.96
CA LEU A 290 6.96 -13.72 19.20
C LEU A 290 5.80 -13.67 18.19
N ILE A 291 5.50 -14.79 17.52
CA ILE A 291 4.38 -14.89 16.57
C ILE A 291 3.04 -14.83 17.32
N LYS A 292 2.94 -15.46 18.50
CA LYS A 292 1.74 -15.37 19.36
C LYS A 292 1.51 -13.94 19.85
N THR A 293 2.57 -13.24 20.25
CA THR A 293 2.54 -11.83 20.63
C THR A 293 2.04 -10.96 19.48
N HIS A 294 2.55 -11.15 18.26
CA HIS A 294 2.05 -10.44 17.07
C HIS A 294 0.57 -10.73 16.81
N LYS A 295 0.15 -12.00 16.89
CA LYS A 295 -1.25 -12.41 16.69
C LYS A 295 -2.18 -11.75 17.71
N MET A 296 -1.81 -11.78 18.99
CA MET A 296 -2.60 -11.18 20.06
C MET A 296 -2.73 -9.67 19.89
N PHE A 297 -1.65 -8.99 19.51
CA PHE A 297 -1.71 -7.55 19.18
C PHE A 297 -2.71 -7.28 18.04
N CYS A 298 -2.69 -8.08 16.98
CA CYS A 298 -3.63 -7.93 15.86
C CYS A 298 -5.09 -8.12 16.31
N GLN A 299 -5.35 -9.10 17.18
CA GLN A 299 -6.71 -9.39 17.64
C GLN A 299 -7.22 -8.36 18.65
N GLU A 300 -6.41 -8.01 19.66
CA GLU A 300 -6.89 -7.22 20.77
C GLU A 300 -6.78 -5.71 20.53
N VAL A 301 -5.73 -5.26 19.85
CA VAL A 301 -5.51 -3.83 19.56
C VAL A 301 -6.09 -3.45 18.21
N LEU A 302 -5.71 -4.19 17.15
CA LEU A 302 -6.16 -3.88 15.78
C LEU A 302 -7.57 -4.39 15.50
N LYS A 303 -8.13 -5.26 16.34
CA LYS A 303 -9.46 -5.88 16.16
C LYS A 303 -9.56 -6.64 14.82
N LEU A 304 -8.45 -7.24 14.39
CA LEU A 304 -8.38 -8.08 13.18
C LEU A 304 -8.63 -9.54 13.53
N LEU A 305 -9.38 -10.22 12.69
CA LEU A 305 -9.54 -11.67 12.76
C LEU A 305 -8.25 -12.38 12.32
N PRO A 306 -8.02 -13.65 12.75
CA PRO A 306 -6.89 -14.44 12.27
C PRO A 306 -6.82 -14.49 10.74
N GLY A 307 -5.66 -14.16 10.17
CA GLY A 307 -5.44 -14.20 8.72
C GLY A 307 -5.84 -12.92 7.97
N GLN A 308 -6.59 -12.01 8.58
CA GLN A 308 -6.90 -10.72 7.95
C GLN A 308 -5.63 -9.88 7.79
N MET A 309 -5.55 -9.20 6.64
CA MET A 309 -4.43 -8.33 6.30
C MET A 309 -4.76 -6.89 6.66
N ALA A 310 -3.73 -6.11 7.00
CA ALA A 310 -3.86 -4.67 7.19
C ALA A 310 -2.51 -3.99 6.93
N VAL A 311 -2.56 -2.69 6.66
CA VAL A 311 -1.40 -1.81 6.58
C VAL A 311 -1.58 -0.70 7.59
N ILE A 312 -0.55 -0.42 8.39
CA ILE A 312 -0.55 0.73 9.31
C ILE A 312 0.44 1.76 8.80
N SER A 313 0.03 3.03 8.68
CA SER A 313 0.94 4.15 8.33
C SER A 313 0.91 5.22 9.41
N ASN A 314 2.05 5.46 10.07
CA ASN A 314 2.18 6.42 11.17
C ASN A 314 1.04 6.29 12.22
N GLY A 315 0.66 5.06 12.52
CA GLY A 315 -0.43 4.73 13.44
C GLY A 315 -1.83 4.68 12.81
N ARG A 316 -2.05 5.19 11.60
CA ARG A 316 -3.33 5.01 10.89
C ARG A 316 -3.48 3.57 10.41
N VAL A 317 -4.54 2.89 10.82
CA VAL A 317 -4.88 1.52 10.39
C VAL A 317 -5.67 1.56 9.09
N LEU A 318 -5.22 0.80 8.09
CA LEU A 318 -5.86 0.58 6.80
C LEU A 318 -6.15 -0.91 6.66
N GLY A 319 -7.41 -1.28 6.85
CA GLY A 319 -7.87 -2.66 6.75
C GLY A 319 -9.09 -2.94 7.63
N PRO A 320 -9.64 -4.16 7.60
CA PRO A 320 -9.08 -5.35 6.94
C PRO A 320 -9.01 -5.20 5.41
N LEU A 321 -7.95 -5.75 4.80
CA LEU A 321 -7.70 -5.71 3.36
C LEU A 321 -8.01 -7.06 2.71
N ASP A 322 -8.65 -7.00 1.55
CA ASP A 322 -8.90 -8.15 0.70
C ASP A 322 -7.68 -8.50 -0.17
N GLU A 323 -7.71 -9.70 -0.77
CA GLU A 323 -6.67 -10.13 -1.70
C GLU A 323 -6.57 -9.17 -2.90
N ASN A 324 -5.36 -8.75 -3.25
CA ASN A 324 -5.08 -7.83 -4.36
C ASN A 324 -5.62 -6.39 -4.22
N GLU A 325 -6.29 -6.05 -3.11
CA GLU A 325 -6.82 -4.69 -2.88
C GLU A 325 -5.69 -3.66 -2.80
N PHE A 326 -4.55 -4.03 -2.21
CA PHE A 326 -3.43 -3.13 -1.94
C PHE A 326 -2.19 -3.46 -2.79
N GLN A 327 -1.86 -2.57 -3.73
CA GLN A 327 -0.78 -2.72 -4.71
C GLN A 327 0.42 -1.82 -4.39
N ALA A 328 1.49 -1.93 -5.18
CA ALA A 328 2.71 -1.14 -4.97
C ALA A 328 2.45 0.37 -5.11
N GLU A 329 1.56 0.74 -6.04
CA GLU A 329 1.14 2.11 -6.29
C GLU A 329 0.36 2.70 -5.10
N ASP A 330 -0.38 1.87 -4.34
CA ASP A 330 -1.08 2.30 -3.12
C ASP A 330 -0.10 2.67 -2.00
N PHE A 331 1.03 1.97 -1.89
CA PHE A 331 2.08 2.36 -0.95
C PHE A 331 2.70 3.71 -1.32
N ASN A 332 2.89 3.99 -2.62
CA ASN A 332 3.41 5.28 -3.07
C ASN A 332 2.40 6.40 -2.78
N LEU A 333 1.10 6.15 -2.99
CA LEU A 333 0.02 7.06 -2.62
C LEU A 333 0.02 7.35 -1.12
N LEU A 334 0.11 6.30 -0.31
CA LEU A 334 0.14 6.38 1.15
C LEU A 334 1.33 7.19 1.65
N GLU A 335 2.51 6.99 1.06
CA GLU A 335 3.71 7.78 1.34
C GLU A 335 3.47 9.25 1.01
N LYS A 336 2.98 9.56 -0.21
CA LYS A 336 2.73 10.95 -0.65
C LYS A 336 1.79 11.69 0.31
N ILE A 337 0.65 11.08 0.64
CA ILE A 337 -0.36 11.68 1.52
C ILE A 337 0.16 11.85 2.95
N THR A 338 0.82 10.82 3.49
CA THR A 338 1.34 10.86 4.86
C THR A 338 2.44 11.92 4.98
N TYR A 339 3.30 12.01 3.95
CA TYR A 339 4.38 12.99 3.89
C TYR A 339 3.84 14.43 3.79
N SER A 340 2.97 14.71 2.82
CA SER A 340 2.43 16.07 2.61
C SER A 340 1.53 16.56 3.75
N THR A 341 0.73 15.67 4.34
CA THR A 341 -0.27 16.08 5.34
C THR A 341 0.35 16.32 6.71
N SER A 342 1.27 15.45 7.13
CA SER A 342 1.77 15.42 8.51
C SER A 342 3.28 15.54 8.59
N ALA A 343 4.00 14.74 7.80
CA ALA A 343 5.41 14.51 8.04
C ALA A 343 6.29 15.70 7.62
N GLU A 344 5.92 16.44 6.57
CA GLU A 344 6.63 17.65 6.15
C GLU A 344 6.54 18.77 7.21
N LYS A 345 5.35 19.01 7.75
CA LYS A 345 5.12 19.99 8.83
C LYS A 345 5.91 19.63 10.08
N ILE A 346 5.87 18.37 10.49
CA ILE A 346 6.60 17.88 11.67
C ILE A 346 8.12 17.99 11.43
N LYS A 347 8.60 17.62 10.25
CA LYS A 347 10.03 17.72 9.88
C LYS A 347 10.50 19.18 9.87
N ALA A 348 9.67 20.11 9.39
CA ALA A 348 9.96 21.54 9.43
C ALA A 348 10.07 22.03 10.88
N LEU A 349 9.08 21.70 11.73
CA LEU A 349 9.10 22.05 13.15
C LEU A 349 10.31 21.47 13.89
N ILE A 350 10.68 20.21 13.66
CA ILE A 350 11.85 19.58 14.29
C ILE A 350 13.15 20.28 13.86
N LYS A 351 13.27 20.66 12.58
CA LYS A 351 14.42 21.44 12.09
C LYS A 351 14.48 22.83 12.72
N GLU A 352 13.35 23.51 12.85
CA GLU A 352 13.26 24.80 13.54
C GLU A 352 13.65 24.67 15.01
N MET A 353 13.10 23.68 15.71
CA MET A 353 13.45 23.37 17.11
C MET A 353 14.95 23.09 17.27
N GLY A 354 15.53 22.27 16.39
CA GLY A 354 16.97 21.98 16.38
C GLY A 354 17.85 23.20 16.06
N ASN A 355 17.33 24.19 15.33
CA ASN A 355 18.00 25.46 15.08
C ASN A 355 17.84 26.45 16.25
N THR A 356 16.71 26.47 16.95
CA THR A 356 16.54 27.25 18.19
C THR A 356 17.43 26.73 19.32
N SER A 357 17.62 25.41 19.46
CA SER A 357 18.57 24.87 20.44
C SER A 357 20.03 25.25 20.16
N LYS A 358 20.37 25.67 18.93
CA LYS A 358 21.68 26.24 18.59
C LYS A 358 21.77 27.77 18.78
N ARG A 359 20.62 28.46 18.91
CA ARG A 359 20.56 29.93 19.13
C ARG A 359 20.43 30.33 20.60
N ILE A 360 20.21 29.40 21.52
CA ILE A 360 20.11 29.65 22.98
C ILE A 360 21.44 29.33 23.67
N ASN A 361 22.57 29.67 23.04
CA ASN A 361 23.87 29.80 23.70
C ASN A 361 24.39 31.20 23.37
N ILE A 362 23.95 32.20 24.16
CA ILE A 362 24.69 33.44 24.38
C ILE A 362 24.75 33.65 25.89
#